data_AF-A0A0M2HNF4-F1
#
_entry.id   AF-A0A0M2HNF4-F1
#
_cell.length_a   1.000
_cell.length_b   1.000
_cell.length_c   1.000
_cell.angle_alpha   90.00
_cell.angle_beta   90.00
_cell.angle_gamma   90.00
#
_symmetry.space_group_name_H-M   'P 1'
#
loop_
_entity.id
_entity.type
_entity.pdbx_description
1 polymer ?
#
loop_
_entity_poly.entity_id
_entity_poly.type
_entity_poly.pdbx_seq_one_letter_code
_entity_poly.pdbx_strand_id
1 'polypeptide(L)'
;MARWDPGTEERLTRAALDLFAEHGYDDVTVTQIAERAGITRRSYFRYFPDKREVLFAGSERLPIVIGDAVLAADPAASPLSAVVEAFAQAGAALAEHVGRSAERRAVIASSPELQERERSKFAAVADAIRTALLRRDVDEDRARLVAQIATLAAQSAFERWTDGPGHESFAECLDRVIESVRDVLAGGGGPSR
;
A
#
# COMPACT_ATOMS: atom_id res chain seq x y z
N MET A 1 7.12 -27.04 15.73
CA MET A 1 6.20 -25.98 15.27
C MET A 1 6.82 -24.64 15.65
N ALA A 2 7.31 -23.87 14.68
CA ALA A 2 7.95 -22.60 14.97
C ALA A 2 6.88 -21.64 15.51
N ARG A 3 7.08 -21.20 16.75
CA ARG A 3 6.28 -20.16 17.40
C ARG A 3 6.47 -18.87 16.59
N TRP A 4 5.47 -18.51 15.79
CA TRP A 4 5.43 -17.23 15.08
C TRP A 4 5.55 -16.13 16.13
N ASP A 5 6.64 -15.36 16.08
CA ASP A 5 6.82 -14.19 16.92
C ASP A 5 6.37 -12.98 16.09
N PRO A 6 5.20 -12.38 16.39
CA PRO A 6 4.68 -11.25 15.63
C PRO A 6 5.65 -10.07 15.56
N GLY A 7 6.59 -9.94 16.51
CA GLY A 7 7.64 -8.92 16.45
C GLY A 7 8.77 -9.21 15.45
N THR A 8 8.87 -10.42 14.88
CA THR A 8 9.98 -10.78 13.98
C THR A 8 9.87 -10.09 12.63
N GLU A 9 8.67 -10.01 12.05
CA GLU A 9 8.44 -9.34 10.77
C GLU A 9 8.78 -7.84 10.88
N GLU A 10 8.32 -7.20 11.96
CA GLU A 10 8.63 -5.80 12.24
C GLU A 10 10.14 -5.56 12.44
N ARG A 11 10.82 -6.44 13.20
CA ARG A 11 12.29 -6.37 13.37
C ARG A 11 13.03 -6.51 12.04
N LEU A 12 12.55 -7.38 11.14
CA LEU A 12 13.13 -7.57 9.81
C LEU A 12 12.95 -6.33 8.94
N THR A 13 11.75 -5.76 8.89
CA THR A 13 11.48 -4.53 8.13
C THR A 13 12.30 -3.37 8.66
N ARG A 14 12.39 -3.23 9.99
CA ARG A 14 13.23 -2.20 10.63
C ARG A 14 14.71 -2.36 10.26
N ALA A 15 15.25 -3.57 10.44
CA ALA A 15 16.64 -3.87 10.10
C ALA A 15 16.96 -3.64 8.61
N ALA A 16 16.03 -3.98 7.72
CA ALA A 16 16.18 -3.75 6.29
C ALA A 16 16.24 -2.26 5.96
N LEU A 17 15.30 -1.47 6.46
CA LEU A 17 15.26 -0.02 6.23
C LEU A 17 16.51 0.68 6.78
N ASP A 18 16.99 0.30 7.97
CA ASP A 18 18.24 0.82 8.54
C ASP A 18 19.42 0.55 7.62
N LEU A 19 19.59 -0.71 7.20
CA LEU A 19 20.69 -1.11 6.32
C LEU A 19 20.62 -0.46 4.94
N PHE A 20 19.42 -0.34 4.36
CA PHE A 20 19.25 0.33 3.07
C PHE A 20 19.56 1.83 3.15
N ALA A 21 19.26 2.48 4.28
CA ALA A 21 19.64 3.86 4.51
C ALA A 21 21.16 4.02 4.73
N GLU A 22 21.79 3.08 5.43
CA GLU A 22 23.24 3.08 5.73
C GLU A 22 24.11 2.79 4.49
N HIS A 23 23.67 1.86 3.63
CA HIS A 23 24.53 1.26 2.61
C HIS A 23 23.94 1.31 1.19
N GLY A 24 22.69 1.74 1.03
CA GLY A 24 21.97 1.63 -0.23
C GLY A 24 21.34 0.25 -0.43
N TYR A 25 20.28 0.19 -1.24
CA TYR A 25 19.53 -1.05 -1.46
C TYR A 25 20.40 -2.15 -2.08
N ASP A 26 21.21 -1.84 -3.09
CA ASP A 26 21.95 -2.83 -3.87
C ASP A 26 23.05 -3.54 -3.07
N ASP A 27 23.72 -2.82 -2.17
CA ASP A 27 24.86 -3.33 -1.38
C ASP A 27 24.45 -4.16 -0.14
N VAL A 28 23.15 -4.22 0.17
CA VAL A 28 22.63 -4.98 1.31
C VAL A 28 22.18 -6.37 0.89
N THR A 29 22.47 -7.36 1.74
CA THR A 29 22.08 -8.76 1.55
C THR A 29 21.06 -9.22 2.59
N VAL A 30 20.27 -10.24 2.23
CA VAL A 30 19.34 -10.92 3.14
C VAL A 30 20.04 -11.44 4.41
N THR A 31 21.31 -11.85 4.30
CA THR A 31 22.09 -12.31 5.47
C THR A 31 22.30 -11.18 6.46
N GLN A 32 22.75 -10.00 6.00
CA GLN A 32 22.96 -8.83 6.87
C GLN A 32 21.66 -8.40 7.55
N ILE A 33 20.53 -8.40 6.82
CA ILE A 33 19.21 -8.08 7.38
C ILE A 33 18.83 -9.08 8.48
N ALA A 34 19.00 -10.39 8.21
CA ALA A 34 18.68 -11.43 9.17
C ALA A 34 19.53 -11.32 10.45
N GLU A 35 20.85 -11.13 10.29
CA GLU A 35 21.79 -10.94 11.40
C GLU A 35 21.44 -9.71 12.23
N ARG A 36 21.15 -8.57 11.58
CA ARG A 36 20.72 -7.34 12.26
C ARG A 36 19.40 -7.51 13.02
N ALA A 37 18.47 -8.32 12.49
CA ALA A 37 17.21 -8.66 13.14
C ALA A 37 17.31 -9.78 14.20
N GLY A 38 18.51 -10.34 14.42
CA GLY A 38 18.77 -11.39 15.41
C GLY A 38 18.24 -12.77 15.03
N ILE A 39 18.07 -13.06 13.73
CA ILE A 39 17.60 -14.36 13.23
C ILE A 39 18.54 -14.93 12.17
N THR A 40 18.37 -16.22 11.85
CA THR A 40 19.16 -16.86 10.79
C THR A 40 18.63 -16.51 9.40
N ARG A 41 19.49 -16.52 8.38
CA ARG A 41 19.10 -16.42 6.96
C ARG A 41 18.01 -17.42 6.58
N ARG A 42 18.08 -18.66 7.09
CA ARG A 42 17.03 -19.67 6.89
C ARG A 42 15.68 -19.24 7.47
N SER A 43 15.68 -18.53 8.59
CA SER A 43 14.47 -18.03 9.23
C SER A 43 13.89 -16.84 8.47
N TYR A 44 14.74 -15.95 7.94
CA TYR A 44 14.30 -14.87 7.04
C TYR A 44 13.41 -15.39 5.91
N PHE A 45 13.85 -16.45 5.21
CA PHE A 45 13.11 -17.02 4.09
C PHE A 45 11.77 -17.68 4.46
N ARG A 46 11.44 -17.79 5.76
CA ARG A 46 10.09 -18.16 6.20
C ARG A 46 9.12 -16.99 6.18
N TYR A 47 9.62 -15.76 6.21
CA TYR A 47 8.84 -14.52 6.19
C TYR A 47 8.83 -13.91 4.79
N PHE A 48 9.99 -13.81 4.15
CA PHE A 48 10.12 -13.14 2.85
C PHE A 48 10.87 -14.02 1.85
N PRO A 49 10.35 -14.19 0.62
CA PRO A 49 11.02 -15.00 -0.40
C PRO A 49 12.32 -14.36 -0.90
N ASP A 50 12.42 -13.02 -0.85
CA ASP A 50 13.60 -12.27 -1.27
C ASP A 50 13.79 -10.96 -0.49
N LYS A 51 14.80 -10.18 -0.88
CA LYS A 51 15.18 -8.90 -0.26
C LYS A 51 14.14 -7.79 -0.51
N ARG A 52 13.39 -7.84 -1.61
CA ARG A 52 12.42 -6.80 -1.98
C ARG A 52 11.18 -6.89 -1.10
N GLU A 53 10.70 -8.11 -0.88
CA GLU A 53 9.43 -8.33 -0.19
C GLU A 53 9.42 -7.81 1.26
N VAL A 54 10.58 -7.64 1.89
CA VAL A 54 10.67 -7.05 3.24
C VAL A 54 10.14 -5.60 3.29
N LEU A 55 10.23 -4.87 2.17
CA LEU A 55 9.68 -3.52 2.02
C LEU A 55 8.16 -3.54 1.79
N PHE A 56 7.59 -4.70 1.50
CA PHE A 56 6.18 -4.90 1.20
C PHE A 56 5.49 -5.77 2.26
N ALA A 57 6.12 -5.92 3.43
CA ALA A 57 5.55 -6.63 4.58
C ALA A 57 4.11 -6.19 4.87
N GLY A 58 3.24 -7.15 5.18
CA GLY A 58 1.80 -6.92 5.36
C GLY A 58 0.98 -6.63 4.09
N SER A 59 1.59 -6.16 2.99
CA SER A 59 0.85 -5.74 1.78
C SER A 59 0.23 -6.90 0.99
N GLU A 60 0.70 -8.14 1.19
CA GLU A 60 0.20 -9.33 0.48
C GLU A 60 -1.29 -9.57 0.72
N ARG A 61 -1.80 -9.13 1.87
CA ARG A 61 -3.20 -9.29 2.26
C ARG A 61 -4.10 -8.19 1.70
N LEU A 62 -3.54 -7.08 1.23
CA LEU A 62 -4.31 -5.91 0.79
C LEU A 62 -5.30 -6.22 -0.33
N PRO A 63 -4.93 -6.93 -1.43
CA PRO A 63 -5.89 -7.23 -2.48
C PRO A 63 -7.12 -7.99 -1.96
N ILE A 64 -6.91 -8.97 -1.08
CA ILE A 64 -7.98 -9.78 -0.49
C ILE A 64 -8.83 -8.92 0.44
N VAL A 65 -8.21 -8.22 1.38
CA VAL A 65 -8.92 -7.38 2.37
C VAL A 65 -9.76 -6.31 1.67
N ILE A 66 -9.20 -5.61 0.69
CA ILE A 66 -9.91 -4.57 -0.05
C ILE A 66 -11.01 -5.17 -0.92
N GLY A 67 -10.73 -6.27 -1.65
CA GLY A 67 -11.74 -6.96 -2.46
C GLY A 67 -12.93 -7.43 -1.63
N ASP A 68 -12.68 -8.04 -0.47
CA ASP A 68 -13.72 -8.51 0.45
C ASP A 68 -14.53 -7.35 1.04
N ALA A 69 -13.87 -6.24 1.41
CA ALA A 69 -14.55 -5.04 1.89
C ALA A 69 -15.44 -4.41 0.80
N VAL A 70 -14.98 -4.37 -0.46
CA VAL A 70 -15.79 -3.90 -1.59
C VAL A 70 -17.01 -4.79 -1.80
N LEU A 71 -16.87 -6.11 -1.66
CA LEU A 71 -17.99 -7.07 -1.76
C LEU A 71 -19.00 -6.91 -0.61
N ALA A 72 -18.52 -6.63 0.60
CA ALA A 72 -19.34 -6.51 1.81
C ALA A 72 -20.00 -5.14 2.00
N ALA A 73 -19.56 -4.12 1.25
CA ALA A 73 -20.11 -2.77 1.34
C ALA A 73 -21.60 -2.72 0.95
N ASP A 74 -22.30 -1.69 1.45
CA ASP A 74 -23.73 -1.48 1.22
C ASP A 74 -24.10 -1.64 -0.26
N PRO A 75 -25.05 -2.52 -0.62
CA PRO A 75 -25.54 -2.68 -1.98
C PRO A 75 -26.03 -1.37 -2.63
N ALA A 76 -26.52 -0.42 -1.83
CA ALA A 76 -26.97 0.88 -2.31
C ALA A 76 -25.83 1.88 -2.55
N ALA A 77 -24.62 1.60 -2.05
CA ALA A 77 -23.47 2.49 -2.25
C ALA A 77 -23.03 2.50 -3.73
N SER A 78 -22.61 3.68 -4.20
CA SER A 78 -21.99 3.78 -5.52
C SER A 78 -20.70 2.95 -5.59
N PRO A 79 -20.30 2.44 -6.77
CA PRO A 79 -19.06 1.67 -6.92
C PRO A 79 -17.83 2.40 -6.37
N LEU A 80 -17.71 3.71 -6.62
CA LEU A 80 -16.58 4.50 -6.13
C LEU A 80 -16.63 4.66 -4.61
N SER A 81 -17.81 4.92 -4.03
CA SER A 81 -17.99 5.05 -2.58
C SER A 81 -17.60 3.76 -1.84
N ALA A 82 -18.03 2.60 -2.36
CA ALA A 82 -17.69 1.31 -1.78
C ALA A 82 -16.17 1.05 -1.75
N VAL A 83 -15.46 1.44 -2.82
CA VAL A 83 -14.00 1.27 -2.91
C VAL A 83 -13.26 2.26 -2.02
N VAL A 84 -13.70 3.52 -1.97
CA VAL A 84 -13.13 4.54 -1.08
C VAL A 84 -13.27 4.13 0.39
N GLU A 85 -14.43 3.63 0.78
CA GLU A 85 -14.67 3.13 2.13
C GLU A 85 -13.78 1.91 2.46
N ALA A 86 -13.66 0.96 1.52
CA ALA A 86 -12.75 -0.19 1.67
C ALA A 86 -11.29 0.24 1.88
N PHE A 87 -10.82 1.26 1.14
CA PHE A 87 -9.49 1.82 1.34
C PHE A 87 -9.36 2.53 2.70
N ALA A 88 -10.35 3.33 3.10
CA ALA A 88 -10.32 4.03 4.39
C ALA A 88 -10.23 3.05 5.58
N GLN A 89 -10.99 1.95 5.53
CA GLN A 89 -10.94 0.88 6.53
C GLN A 89 -9.57 0.18 6.57
N ALA A 90 -9.00 -0.15 5.40
CA ALA A 90 -7.68 -0.77 5.31
C ALA A 90 -6.56 0.18 5.77
N GLY A 91 -6.65 1.46 5.42
CA GLY A 91 -5.68 2.49 5.76
C GLY A 91 -5.60 2.76 7.26
N ALA A 92 -6.72 2.70 7.99
CA ALA A 92 -6.72 2.82 9.45
C ALA A 92 -5.90 1.70 10.13
N ALA A 93 -5.99 0.47 9.62
CA ALA A 93 -5.19 -0.66 10.13
C ALA A 93 -3.70 -0.53 9.75
N LEU A 94 -3.38 0.02 8.58
CA LEU A 94 -2.00 0.32 8.20
C LEU A 94 -1.43 1.49 9.01
N ALA A 95 -2.28 2.36 9.56
CA ALA A 95 -1.83 3.57 10.18
C ALA A 95 -0.96 3.34 11.42
N GLU A 96 -1.17 2.22 12.09
CA GLU A 96 -0.39 1.76 13.24
C GLU A 96 1.08 1.41 12.91
N HIS A 97 1.41 1.24 11.62
CA HIS A 97 2.73 0.79 11.15
C HIS A 97 3.50 1.84 10.34
N VAL A 98 3.02 3.09 10.30
CA VAL A 98 3.50 4.13 9.37
C VAL A 98 4.74 4.89 9.80
N GLY A 99 5.28 4.59 10.97
CA GLY A 99 6.44 5.28 11.54
C GLY A 99 7.69 5.35 10.64
N ARG A 100 7.79 4.55 9.56
CA ARG A 100 8.91 4.57 8.61
C ARG A 100 8.50 4.62 7.12
N SER A 101 7.28 5.06 6.82
CA SER A 101 6.79 5.11 5.43
C SER A 101 7.61 6.00 4.50
N ALA A 102 8.13 7.12 5.00
CA ALA A 102 8.98 8.03 4.22
C ALA A 102 10.32 7.38 3.83
N GLU A 103 10.96 6.67 4.75
CA GLU A 103 12.21 5.96 4.49
C GLU A 103 12.02 4.81 3.50
N ARG A 104 10.95 4.01 3.69
CA ARG A 104 10.55 2.97 2.74
C ARG A 104 10.39 3.54 1.33
N ARG A 105 9.70 4.68 1.20
CA ARG A 105 9.47 5.35 -0.08
C ARG A 105 10.77 5.82 -0.72
N ALA A 106 11.68 6.42 0.05
CA ALA A 106 12.98 6.84 -0.43
C ALA A 106 13.79 5.66 -1.03
N VAL A 107 13.77 4.51 -0.35
CA VAL A 107 14.42 3.28 -0.84
C VAL A 107 13.77 2.76 -2.13
N ILE A 108 12.44 2.75 -2.21
CA ILE A 108 11.75 2.31 -3.43
C ILE A 108 12.03 3.26 -4.60
N ALA A 109 12.02 4.57 -4.35
CA ALA A 109 12.30 5.57 -5.37
C ALA A 109 13.72 5.45 -5.94
N SER A 110 14.69 4.95 -5.16
CA SER A 110 16.08 4.81 -5.60
C SER A 110 16.36 3.57 -6.46
N SER A 111 15.40 2.66 -6.66
CA SER A 111 15.62 1.41 -7.41
C SER A 111 14.49 1.11 -8.42
N PRO A 112 14.78 1.01 -9.73
CA PRO A 112 13.78 0.65 -10.74
C PRO A 112 13.09 -0.70 -10.46
N GLU A 113 13.83 -1.69 -9.97
CA GLU A 113 13.29 -3.01 -9.62
C GLU A 113 12.22 -2.91 -8.52
N LEU A 114 12.45 -2.06 -7.52
CA LEU A 114 11.48 -1.83 -6.44
C LEU A 114 10.25 -1.08 -6.94
N GLN A 115 10.42 -0.10 -7.82
CA GLN A 115 9.29 0.62 -8.43
C GLN A 115 8.42 -0.32 -9.28
N GLU A 116 9.02 -1.20 -10.09
CA GLU A 116 8.30 -2.21 -10.86
C GLU A 116 7.53 -3.18 -9.95
N ARG A 117 8.14 -3.57 -8.85
CA ARG A 117 7.50 -4.44 -7.87
C ARG A 117 6.30 -3.75 -7.20
N GLU A 118 6.45 -2.49 -6.82
CA GLU A 118 5.39 -1.70 -6.21
C GLU A 118 4.21 -1.50 -7.19
N ARG A 119 4.49 -1.16 -8.45
CA ARG A 119 3.46 -1.08 -9.51
C ARG A 119 2.69 -2.40 -9.65
N SER A 120 3.40 -3.53 -9.58
CA SER A 120 2.78 -4.86 -9.65
C SER A 120 1.86 -5.14 -8.44
N LYS A 121 2.24 -4.71 -7.23
CA LYS A 121 1.39 -4.84 -6.03
C LYS A 121 0.13 -3.98 -6.16
N PHE A 122 0.24 -2.75 -6.66
CA PHE A 122 -0.92 -1.90 -6.91
C PHE A 122 -1.84 -2.45 -8.01
N ALA A 123 -1.27 -3.03 -9.07
CA ALA A 123 -2.06 -3.70 -10.11
C ALA A 123 -2.87 -4.87 -9.53
N ALA A 124 -2.30 -5.65 -8.60
CA ALA A 124 -3.02 -6.73 -7.92
C ALA A 124 -4.19 -6.22 -7.06
N VAL A 125 -4.02 -5.09 -6.38
CA VAL A 125 -5.13 -4.43 -5.64
C VAL A 125 -6.22 -3.97 -6.60
N ALA A 126 -5.86 -3.32 -7.70
CA ALA A 126 -6.83 -2.86 -8.69
C ALA A 126 -7.60 -4.04 -9.32
N ASP A 127 -6.95 -5.16 -9.62
CA ASP A 127 -7.63 -6.34 -10.18
C ASP A 127 -8.58 -7.01 -9.16
N ALA A 128 -8.21 -7.03 -7.88
CA ALA A 128 -9.09 -7.52 -6.83
C ALA A 128 -10.34 -6.63 -6.67
N ILE A 129 -10.18 -5.31 -6.69
CA ILE A 129 -11.30 -4.35 -6.68
C ILE A 129 -12.20 -4.56 -7.90
N ARG A 130 -11.60 -4.65 -9.10
CA ARG A 130 -12.35 -4.90 -10.35
C ARG A 130 -13.17 -6.18 -10.24
N THR A 131 -12.55 -7.27 -9.80
CA THR A 131 -13.22 -8.56 -9.60
C THR A 131 -14.36 -8.47 -8.59
N ALA A 132 -14.18 -7.72 -7.50
CA ALA A 132 -15.22 -7.48 -6.51
C ALA A 132 -16.40 -6.67 -7.08
N LEU A 133 -16.13 -5.63 -7.87
CA LEU A 133 -17.16 -4.81 -8.51
C LEU A 133 -17.97 -5.60 -9.56
N LEU A 134 -17.32 -6.47 -10.33
CA LEU A 134 -18.01 -7.36 -11.28
C LEU A 134 -19.00 -8.29 -10.59
N ARG A 135 -18.66 -8.79 -9.39
CA ARG A 135 -19.57 -9.61 -8.57
C ARG A 135 -20.71 -8.81 -7.94
N ARG A 136 -20.62 -7.48 -7.98
CA ARG A 136 -21.69 -6.54 -7.61
C ARG A 136 -22.46 -6.02 -8.83
N ASP A 137 -22.39 -6.74 -9.95
CA ASP A 137 -23.08 -6.43 -11.20
C ASP A 137 -22.72 -5.07 -11.82
N VAL A 138 -21.53 -4.54 -11.50
CA VAL A 138 -20.96 -3.37 -12.20
C VAL A 138 -20.39 -3.83 -13.54
N ASP A 139 -20.63 -3.06 -14.61
CA ASP A 139 -20.09 -3.36 -15.93
C ASP A 139 -18.55 -3.31 -15.97
N GLU A 140 -17.93 -4.11 -16.86
CA GLU A 140 -16.47 -4.28 -16.92
C GLU A 140 -15.70 -2.97 -17.12
N ASP A 141 -16.16 -2.11 -18.04
CA ASP A 141 -15.46 -0.86 -18.34
C ASP A 141 -15.48 0.08 -17.13
N ARG A 142 -16.63 0.20 -16.46
CA ARG A 142 -16.77 1.00 -15.24
C ARG A 142 -16.01 0.38 -14.06
N ALA A 143 -16.06 -0.94 -13.87
CA ALA A 143 -15.34 -1.63 -12.81
C ALA A 143 -13.83 -1.40 -12.95
N ARG A 144 -13.30 -1.51 -14.17
CA ARG A 144 -11.89 -1.25 -14.48
C ARG A 144 -11.50 0.20 -14.20
N LEU A 145 -12.31 1.17 -14.64
CA LEU A 145 -12.03 2.60 -14.41
C LEU A 145 -12.06 2.95 -12.91
N VAL A 146 -13.09 2.52 -12.19
CA VAL A 146 -13.22 2.78 -10.75
C VAL A 146 -12.05 2.17 -9.99
N ALA A 147 -11.68 0.91 -10.29
CA ALA A 147 -10.55 0.25 -9.64
C ALA A 147 -9.23 1.00 -9.84
N GLN A 148 -8.94 1.44 -11.07
CA GLN A 148 -7.69 2.15 -11.36
C GLN A 148 -7.66 3.54 -10.73
N ILE A 149 -8.73 4.32 -10.88
CA ILE A 149 -8.81 5.69 -10.33
C ILE A 149 -8.74 5.66 -8.81
N ALA A 150 -9.49 4.78 -8.15
CA ALA A 150 -9.48 4.67 -6.70
C ALA A 150 -8.12 4.19 -6.17
N THR A 151 -7.45 3.26 -6.87
CA THR A 151 -6.10 2.81 -6.49
C THR A 151 -5.09 3.95 -6.59
N LEU A 152 -5.14 4.75 -7.66
CA LEU A 152 -4.28 5.93 -7.81
C LEU A 152 -4.58 6.98 -6.73
N ALA A 153 -5.86 7.22 -6.44
CA ALA A 153 -6.25 8.15 -5.38
C ALA A 153 -5.73 7.72 -4.00
N ALA A 154 -5.82 6.43 -3.68
CA ALA A 154 -5.29 5.86 -2.45
C ALA A 154 -3.76 5.98 -2.34
N GLN A 155 -3.03 5.83 -3.45
CA GLN A 155 -1.58 6.05 -3.49
C GLN A 155 -1.23 7.50 -3.14
N SER A 156 -1.84 8.46 -3.84
CA SER A 156 -1.58 9.88 -3.59
C SER A 156 -2.01 10.31 -2.18
N ALA A 157 -3.09 9.72 -1.66
CA ALA A 157 -3.53 9.94 -0.28
C ALA A 157 -2.51 9.42 0.73
N PHE A 158 -1.94 8.23 0.49
CA PHE A 158 -0.92 7.63 1.35
C PHE A 158 0.36 8.46 1.36
N GLU A 159 0.81 8.95 0.19
CA GLU A 159 1.96 9.85 0.10
C GLU A 159 1.72 11.14 0.90
N ARG A 160 0.59 11.81 0.66
CA ARG A 160 0.23 13.03 1.39
C ARG A 160 0.15 12.80 2.90
N TRP A 161 -0.45 11.70 3.31
CA TRP A 161 -0.63 11.35 4.70
C TRP A 161 0.72 11.08 5.40
N THR A 162 1.65 10.44 4.71
CA THR A 162 2.97 10.08 5.25
C THR A 162 4.00 11.22 5.22
N ASP A 163 3.85 12.19 4.31
CA ASP A 163 4.69 13.39 4.24
C ASP A 163 4.12 14.60 4.99
N GLY A 164 2.85 14.52 5.40
CA GLY A 164 2.17 15.58 6.13
C GLY A 164 2.59 15.70 7.59
N PRO A 165 2.29 16.83 8.27
CA PRO A 165 2.72 17.10 9.64
C PRO A 165 2.06 16.22 10.73
N GLY A 166 1.49 15.05 10.40
CA GLY A 166 0.92 14.09 11.36
C GLY A 166 -0.44 14.46 11.96
N HIS A 167 -1.13 15.47 11.41
CA HIS A 167 -2.42 15.96 11.94
C HIS A 167 -3.64 15.41 11.19
N GLU A 168 -3.46 14.85 9.99
CA GLU A 168 -4.53 14.32 9.16
C GLU A 168 -4.52 12.79 9.23
N SER A 169 -5.71 12.20 9.18
CA SER A 169 -5.90 10.77 8.98
C SER A 169 -5.76 10.40 7.50
N PHE A 170 -5.49 9.12 7.23
CA PHE A 170 -5.48 8.60 5.86
C PHE A 170 -6.83 8.82 5.15
N ALA A 171 -7.95 8.68 5.87
CA ALA A 171 -9.29 8.89 5.34
C ALA A 171 -9.49 10.34 4.85
N GLU A 172 -9.08 11.33 5.66
CA GLU A 172 -9.15 12.76 5.27
C GLU A 172 -8.26 13.06 4.06
N CYS A 173 -7.08 12.43 3.98
CA CYS A 173 -6.23 12.55 2.79
C CYS A 173 -6.89 11.93 1.55
N LEU A 174 -7.55 10.78 1.70
CA LEU A 174 -8.25 10.09 0.62
C LEU A 174 -9.43 10.91 0.09
N ASP A 175 -10.25 11.45 0.99
CA ASP A 175 -11.39 12.28 0.62
C ASP A 175 -10.96 13.50 -0.21
N ARG A 176 -9.90 14.20 0.22
CA ARG A 176 -9.35 15.34 -0.54
C ARG A 176 -8.83 14.96 -1.92
N VAL A 177 -8.13 13.82 -2.04
CA VAL A 177 -7.64 13.36 -3.34
C VAL A 177 -8.80 13.02 -4.25
N ILE A 178 -9.85 12.38 -3.73
CA ILE A 178 -11.06 12.08 -4.50
C ILE A 178 -11.79 13.36 -4.94
N GLU A 179 -11.85 14.38 -4.10
CA GLU A 179 -12.37 15.71 -4.49
C GLU A 179 -11.54 16.32 -5.63
N SER A 180 -10.21 16.31 -5.50
CA SER A 180 -9.31 16.79 -6.56
C SER A 180 -9.50 16.04 -7.89
N VAL A 181 -9.67 14.71 -7.84
CA VAL A 181 -9.99 13.91 -9.03
C VAL A 181 -11.30 14.36 -9.68
N ARG A 182 -12.34 14.63 -8.88
CA ARG A 182 -13.63 15.13 -9.40
C ARG A 182 -13.45 16.51 -10.06
N ASP A 183 -12.72 17.42 -9.43
CA ASP A 183 -12.48 18.76 -9.95
C ASP A 183 -11.73 18.74 -11.27
N VAL A 184 -10.66 17.94 -11.37
CA VAL A 184 -9.89 17.76 -12.61
C VAL A 184 -10.77 17.22 -13.74
N LEU A 185 -11.63 16.23 -13.45
CA LEU A 185 -12.54 15.64 -14.43
C LEU A 185 -13.69 16.58 -14.84
N ALA A 186 -14.12 17.47 -13.94
CA ALA A 186 -15.14 18.49 -14.20
C ALA A 186 -14.61 19.69 -15.02
N GLY A 187 -13.32 19.70 -15.38
CA GLY A 187 -12.68 20.81 -16.10
C GLY A 187 -12.28 21.97 -15.19
N GLY A 188 -12.26 21.77 -13.87
CA GLY A 188 -11.79 22.73 -12.88
C GLY A 188 -10.28 22.86 -12.94
N GLY A 189 -9.79 23.80 -13.75
CA GLY A 189 -8.51 24.43 -13.49
C GLY A 189 -8.58 25.12 -12.13
N GLY A 190 -7.82 24.63 -11.15
CA GLY A 190 -7.64 25.32 -9.89
C GLY A 190 -7.17 26.77 -10.12
N PRO A 191 -7.45 27.69 -9.18
CA PRO A 191 -7.01 29.07 -9.30
C PRO A 191 -5.49 29.11 -9.48
N SER A 192 -5.04 29.86 -10.48
CA SER A 192 -3.64 30.23 -10.60
C SER A 192 -3.25 31.10 -9.41
N ARG A 193 -2.23 30.64 -8.68
CA ARG A 193 -1.40 31.31 -7.65
C ARG A 193 -1.89 31.28 -6.20
#